data_AF-A0A2E6AXY8-F1
#
_entry.id   AF-A0A2E6AXY8-F1
#
_cell.length_a   1.000
_cell.length_b   1.000
_cell.length_c   1.000
_cell.angle_alpha   90.00
_cell.angle_beta   90.00
_cell.angle_gamma   90.00
#
_symmetry.space_group_name_H-M   'P 1'
#
loop_
_entity.id
_entity.type
_entity.pdbx_description
1 polymer ?
#
loop_
_entity_poly.entity_id
_entity_poly.type
_entity_poly.pdbx_seq_one_letter_code
_entity_poly.pdbx_strand_id
1 'polypeptide(L)'
;KNLWTGWHLFGAPLVPEFQTMEDNLGILGNFGDSWIAYDQDGNFQDLELPLGQGFYLALSQDSNVQLSGDPVISSDLSLADLKLDKGWTLAANPIVNIVDKNTLEVVYDGESKSYSDAVLAGWIAPHVVGWFEDTHYPADHLVPFGGYWFHTSRELTVKVRPHLPIESSARLADNAFSINLSAQPVDGLSGGDFVNMSVKDGANDSFKYGEDEFDHPNPAMSSFVDLYFNKNSWIGAIDENGVMVDNPYFSHDVRSSDIENHVWNISGKSYNVTGDINLNWSMSDTEQEAYLLVGNEIYDMREVSSITVSSIDDMTVVMGDLEAYLAPSEFGLSASYPNPFNPTTSMNLSLNESGYVSVNVYNVMGQIVSTLVDGNMEAGYHTLTWNADNMPSGMYLVRVQSGSNIETQKLMLLK
;
A
#
# COMPACT_ATOMS: atom_id res chain seq x y z
N LYS A 1 -5.58 27.73 16.78
CA LYS A 1 -6.06 26.41 16.34
C LYS A 1 -5.84 25.46 17.50
N ASN A 2 -6.88 24.73 17.92
CA ASN A 2 -6.70 23.69 18.93
C ASN A 2 -6.03 22.49 18.27
N LEU A 3 -4.93 22.02 18.87
CA LEU A 3 -4.23 20.80 18.49
C LEU A 3 -4.23 19.87 19.71
N TRP A 4 -4.42 18.59 19.45
CA TRP A 4 -4.34 17.56 20.48
C TRP A 4 -2.90 17.17 20.75
N THR A 5 -2.69 16.47 21.85
CA THR A 5 -1.45 15.76 22.14
C THR A 5 -1.08 14.84 20.98
N GLY A 6 0.21 14.70 20.67
CA GLY A 6 0.69 13.83 19.58
C GLY A 6 1.28 14.60 18.40
N TRP A 7 1.39 13.92 17.24
CA TRP A 7 2.03 14.45 16.06
C TRP A 7 1.05 15.10 15.09
N HIS A 8 1.51 16.17 14.43
CA HIS A 8 0.76 16.93 13.46
C HIS A 8 1.66 17.31 12.29
N LEU A 9 1.12 17.34 11.08
CA LEU A 9 1.71 18.14 10.01
C LEU A 9 1.20 19.58 10.12
N PHE A 10 2.13 20.52 10.17
CA PHE A 10 1.90 21.90 10.55
C PHE A 10 2.55 22.87 9.56
N GLY A 11 2.04 24.09 9.49
CA GLY A 11 2.73 25.21 8.87
C GLY A 11 1.99 26.53 9.08
N ALA A 12 2.57 27.64 8.63
CA ALA A 12 1.95 28.95 8.83
C ALA A 12 0.91 29.27 7.74
N PRO A 13 -0.32 29.69 8.08
CA PRO A 13 -1.34 30.11 7.11
C PRO A 13 -1.26 31.61 6.74
N LEU A 14 -0.21 32.29 7.20
CA LEU A 14 0.04 33.71 7.02
C LEU A 14 1.55 33.95 7.22
N VAL A 15 2.07 35.08 6.74
CA VAL A 15 3.47 35.46 6.96
C VAL A 15 3.66 35.72 8.45
N PRO A 16 4.43 34.91 9.19
CA PRO A 16 4.52 35.07 10.64
C PRO A 16 5.26 36.35 11.04
N GLU A 17 4.90 36.90 12.20
CA GLU A 17 5.49 38.12 12.76
C GLU A 17 6.98 37.96 13.07
N PHE A 18 7.38 36.77 13.54
CA PHE A 18 8.78 36.44 13.84
C PHE A 18 9.37 35.50 12.78
N GLN A 19 10.70 35.49 12.66
CA GLN A 19 11.39 34.59 11.72
C GLN A 19 11.49 33.17 12.27
N THR A 20 11.79 33.02 13.56
CA THR A 20 12.01 31.71 14.18
C THR A 20 10.68 31.07 14.56
N MET A 21 10.62 29.75 14.48
CA MET A 21 9.45 28.98 14.90
C MET A 21 9.22 29.09 16.41
N GLU A 22 10.29 29.10 17.22
CA GLU A 22 10.20 29.21 18.68
C GLU A 22 9.57 30.52 19.14
N ASP A 23 9.96 31.66 18.53
CA ASP A 23 9.37 32.96 18.88
C ASP A 23 7.88 33.02 18.51
N ASN A 24 7.52 32.44 17.36
CA ASN A 24 6.13 32.38 16.90
C ASN A 24 5.26 31.43 17.75
N LEU A 25 5.82 30.32 18.23
CA LEU A 25 5.10 29.25 18.93
C LEU A 25 5.34 29.24 20.45
N GLY A 26 5.94 30.29 21.01
CA GLY A 26 6.29 30.35 22.44
C GLY A 26 5.10 30.17 23.40
N ILE A 27 3.86 30.36 22.95
CA ILE A 27 2.65 30.06 23.73
C ILE A 27 2.49 28.57 24.06
N LEU A 28 3.11 27.69 23.27
CA LEU A 28 3.10 26.24 23.49
C LEU A 28 4.01 25.81 24.66
N GLY A 29 4.78 26.73 25.23
CA GLY A 29 5.71 26.44 26.31
C GLY A 29 7.13 26.20 25.79
N ASN A 30 7.90 25.41 26.55
CA ASN A 30 9.33 25.22 26.27
C ASN A 30 9.55 24.25 25.11
N PHE A 31 10.32 24.66 24.10
CA PHE A 31 10.77 23.79 23.02
C PHE A 31 11.60 22.61 23.57
N GLY A 32 11.39 21.42 23.02
CA GLY A 32 12.01 20.16 23.44
C GLY A 32 11.36 19.48 24.66
N ASP A 33 10.44 20.16 25.35
CA ASP A 33 9.72 19.62 26.53
C ASP A 33 8.20 19.64 26.32
N SER A 34 7.64 20.82 26.04
CA SER A 34 6.20 20.99 25.78
C SER A 34 5.82 20.69 24.33
N TRP A 35 6.75 20.96 23.40
CA TRP A 35 6.57 20.70 21.98
C TRP A 35 7.93 20.57 21.30
N ILE A 36 7.98 19.88 20.16
CA ILE A 36 9.14 19.80 19.28
C ILE A 36 8.67 19.84 17.83
N ALA A 37 9.52 20.32 16.92
CA ALA A 37 9.21 20.33 15.50
C ALA A 37 10.41 19.88 14.68
N TYR A 38 10.12 19.36 13.49
CA TYR A 38 11.11 18.95 12.51
C TYR A 38 10.70 19.47 11.13
N ASP A 39 11.68 19.91 10.34
CA ASP A 39 11.46 20.09 8.90
C ASP A 39 11.41 18.72 8.18
N GLN A 40 11.21 18.76 6.87
CA GLN A 40 11.11 17.56 6.03
C GLN A 40 12.38 16.70 6.03
N ASP A 41 13.53 17.31 6.31
CA ASP A 41 14.83 16.64 6.32
C ASP A 41 15.20 16.12 7.73
N GLY A 42 14.32 16.33 8.72
CA GLY A 42 14.52 15.91 10.10
C GLY A 42 15.39 16.87 10.92
N ASN A 43 15.62 18.09 10.47
CA ASN A 43 16.29 19.11 11.28
C ASN A 43 15.29 19.69 12.30
N PHE A 44 15.77 19.96 13.52
CA PHE A 44 14.96 20.50 14.61
C PHE A 44 15.58 21.72 15.31
N GLN A 45 16.81 22.10 14.95
CA GLN A 45 17.52 23.22 15.58
C GLN A 45 17.30 24.49 14.77
N ASP A 46 17.09 25.61 15.48
CA ASP A 46 16.99 26.96 14.90
C ASP A 46 16.00 27.05 13.74
N LEU A 47 14.87 26.33 13.84
CA LEU A 47 13.88 26.28 12.78
C LEU A 47 13.28 27.67 12.50
N GLU A 48 13.25 28.03 11.22
CA GLU A 48 12.44 29.14 10.73
C GLU A 48 10.99 28.68 10.49
N LEU A 49 10.06 29.63 10.39
CA LEU A 49 8.67 29.36 10.02
C LEU A 49 8.29 30.15 8.75
N PRO A 50 8.87 29.85 7.58
CA PRO A 50 8.49 30.54 6.35
C PRO A 50 7.11 30.11 5.88
N LEU A 51 6.44 31.02 5.18
CA LEU A 51 5.13 30.78 4.61
C LEU A 51 5.19 29.67 3.54
N GLY A 52 4.24 28.74 3.59
CA GLY A 52 4.12 27.67 2.59
C GLY A 52 5.01 26.45 2.83
N GLN A 53 5.95 26.49 3.77
CA GLN A 53 6.71 25.32 4.20
C GLN A 53 5.93 24.55 5.28
N GLY A 54 5.93 23.22 5.17
CA GLY A 54 5.36 22.33 6.18
C GLY A 54 6.41 21.74 7.11
N PHE A 55 5.96 21.32 8.29
CA PHE A 55 6.77 20.80 9.38
C PHE A 55 6.03 19.67 10.09
N TYR A 56 6.77 18.74 10.68
CA TYR A 56 6.24 17.90 11.73
C TYR A 56 6.24 18.70 13.04
N LEU A 57 5.14 18.66 13.79
CA LEU A 57 4.99 19.29 15.10
C LEU A 57 4.43 18.25 16.08
N ALA A 58 5.15 17.99 17.16
CA ALA A 58 4.69 17.14 18.25
C ALA A 58 4.37 17.96 19.49
N LEU A 59 3.24 17.67 20.14
CA LEU A 59 2.81 18.29 21.39
C LEU A 59 2.75 17.25 22.51
N SER A 60 3.26 17.58 23.69
CA SER A 60 3.18 16.69 24.86
C SER A 60 1.84 16.75 25.61
N GLN A 61 1.00 17.72 25.28
CA GLN A 61 -0.37 17.86 25.78
C GLN A 61 -1.23 18.67 24.79
N ASP A 62 -2.55 18.57 24.92
CA ASP A 62 -3.49 19.40 24.16
C ASP A 62 -3.20 20.89 24.37
N SER A 63 -3.14 21.65 23.28
CA SER A 63 -2.77 23.06 23.32
C SER A 63 -3.47 23.87 22.23
N ASN A 64 -3.41 25.19 22.35
CA ASN A 64 -3.91 26.11 21.33
C ASN A 64 -2.73 26.84 20.67
N VAL A 65 -2.52 26.58 19.39
CA VAL A 65 -1.55 27.31 18.57
C VAL A 65 -2.14 28.65 18.16
N GLN A 66 -1.42 29.73 18.45
CA GLN A 66 -1.73 31.07 17.97
C GLN A 66 -0.54 31.62 17.18
N LEU A 67 -0.81 32.12 15.98
CA LEU A 67 0.16 32.84 15.17
C LEU A 67 -0.35 34.26 14.91
N SER A 68 0.55 35.22 15.02
CA SER A 68 0.35 36.62 14.63
C SER A 68 1.17 36.89 13.37
N GLY A 69 0.66 37.74 12.48
CA GLY A 69 1.38 38.13 11.26
C GLY A 69 0.44 38.60 10.16
N ASP A 70 0.96 38.66 8.94
CA ASP A 70 0.28 39.27 7.80
C ASP A 70 -0.36 38.20 6.89
N PRO A 71 -1.69 38.24 6.68
CA PRO A 71 -2.34 37.28 5.79
C PRO A 71 -1.97 37.56 4.32
N VAL A 72 -1.95 36.51 3.51
CA VAL A 72 -1.89 36.68 2.05
C VAL A 72 -3.17 37.33 1.57
N ILE A 73 -3.02 38.46 0.86
CA ILE A 73 -4.12 39.25 0.34
C ILE A 73 -4.02 39.38 -1.18
N SER A 74 -5.15 39.69 -1.82
CA SER A 74 -5.26 39.79 -3.29
C SER A 74 -4.29 40.77 -3.97
N SER A 75 -3.64 41.68 -3.24
CA SER A 75 -2.62 42.57 -3.79
C SER A 75 -1.31 41.87 -4.13
N ASP A 76 -0.99 40.76 -3.48
CA ASP A 76 0.19 39.94 -3.78
C ASP A 76 -0.09 38.47 -3.48
N LEU A 77 -0.60 37.76 -4.50
CA LEU A 77 -0.88 36.33 -4.40
C LEU A 77 0.36 35.46 -4.64
N SER A 78 1.51 36.05 -4.98
CA SER A 78 2.75 35.28 -5.19
C SER A 78 3.28 34.67 -3.88
N LEU A 79 2.90 35.25 -2.74
CA LEU A 79 3.18 34.68 -1.42
C LEU A 79 2.47 33.34 -1.16
N ALA A 80 1.42 33.03 -1.93
CA ALA A 80 0.72 31.75 -1.87
C ALA A 80 1.13 30.80 -3.02
N ASP A 81 2.29 31.04 -3.63
CA ASP A 81 2.89 30.13 -4.62
C ASP A 81 3.84 29.17 -3.91
N LEU A 82 3.45 27.89 -3.85
CA LEU A 82 4.27 26.82 -3.32
C LEU A 82 5.23 26.36 -4.40
N LYS A 83 6.53 26.58 -4.19
CA LYS A 83 7.58 26.04 -5.06
C LYS A 83 7.91 24.64 -4.59
N LEU A 84 7.67 23.66 -5.45
CA LEU A 84 7.88 22.26 -5.12
C LEU A 84 9.05 21.73 -5.94
N ASP A 85 9.97 21.05 -5.26
CA ASP A 85 11.09 20.38 -5.90
C ASP A 85 10.62 19.05 -6.52
N LYS A 86 11.41 18.49 -7.44
CA LYS A 86 11.16 17.13 -7.94
C LYS A 86 11.21 16.15 -6.75
N GLY A 87 10.20 15.29 -6.65
CA GLY A 87 10.05 14.32 -5.57
C GLY A 87 9.07 14.79 -4.51
N TRP A 88 9.28 14.35 -3.28
CA TRP A 88 8.46 14.74 -2.12
C TRP A 88 8.87 16.11 -1.58
N THR A 89 7.89 16.97 -1.34
CA THR A 89 8.06 18.26 -0.64
C THR A 89 6.98 18.41 0.42
N LEU A 90 7.38 18.72 1.66
CA LEU A 90 6.45 19.01 2.74
C LEU A 90 6.09 20.49 2.70
N ALA A 91 4.90 20.79 2.21
CA ALA A 91 4.37 22.14 2.08
C ALA A 91 3.25 22.39 3.09
N ALA A 92 2.84 23.64 3.26
CA ALA A 92 1.73 24.02 4.10
C ALA A 92 0.76 24.93 3.35
N ASN A 93 -0.51 24.93 3.78
CA ASN A 93 -1.47 25.91 3.27
C ASN A 93 -1.02 27.33 3.64
N PRO A 94 -0.63 28.18 2.67
CA PRO A 94 -0.10 29.51 2.96
C PRO A 94 -1.20 30.56 3.20
N ILE A 95 -2.48 30.17 3.20
CA ILE A 95 -3.60 31.09 3.39
C ILE A 95 -4.51 30.68 4.54
N VAL A 96 -5.23 31.66 5.10
CA VAL A 96 -6.16 31.48 6.23
C VAL A 96 -7.50 30.86 5.85
N ASN A 97 -7.70 30.55 4.57
CA ASN A 97 -8.89 29.91 4.05
C ASN A 97 -8.65 28.41 3.85
N ILE A 98 -9.71 27.61 3.97
CA ILE A 98 -9.69 26.23 3.49
C ILE A 98 -9.70 26.27 1.95
N VAL A 99 -8.82 25.48 1.33
CA VAL A 99 -8.70 25.40 -0.13
C VAL A 99 -8.92 23.96 -0.57
N ASP A 100 -9.82 23.75 -1.53
CA ASP A 100 -10.01 22.45 -2.17
C ASP A 100 -8.84 22.19 -3.14
N LYS A 101 -8.22 21.01 -3.04
CA LYS A 101 -7.10 20.57 -3.89
C LYS A 101 -7.40 20.73 -5.38
N ASN A 102 -8.65 20.49 -5.79
CA ASN A 102 -9.06 20.58 -7.19
C ASN A 102 -9.14 22.02 -7.71
N THR A 103 -9.08 23.02 -6.82
CA THR A 103 -9.00 24.44 -7.20
C THR A 103 -7.57 24.94 -7.37
N LEU A 104 -6.57 24.12 -7.06
CA LEU A 104 -5.17 24.47 -7.24
C LEU A 104 -4.81 24.60 -8.74
N GLU A 105 -3.98 25.59 -9.06
CA GLU A 105 -3.35 25.71 -10.37
C GLU A 105 -1.88 25.28 -10.29
N VAL A 106 -1.44 24.47 -11.25
CA VAL A 106 -0.06 23.97 -11.32
C VAL A 106 0.64 24.61 -12.50
N VAL A 107 1.80 25.22 -12.26
CA VAL A 107 2.59 25.93 -13.26
C VAL A 107 3.92 25.26 -13.46
N TYR A 108 4.20 24.91 -14.72
CA TYR A 108 5.48 24.35 -15.16
C TYR A 108 5.84 24.93 -16.53
N ASP A 109 7.10 25.35 -16.70
CA ASP A 109 7.64 25.93 -17.94
C ASP A 109 6.76 27.05 -18.56
N GLY A 110 6.18 27.89 -17.71
CA GLY A 110 5.31 29.00 -18.13
C GLY A 110 3.88 28.61 -18.55
N GLU A 111 3.56 27.31 -18.60
CA GLU A 111 2.21 26.81 -18.79
C GLU A 111 1.52 26.60 -17.43
N SER A 112 0.23 26.96 -17.35
CA SER A 112 -0.61 26.79 -16.16
C SER A 112 -1.73 25.80 -16.46
N LYS A 113 -1.89 24.79 -15.61
CA LYS A 113 -2.93 23.75 -15.72
C LYS A 113 -3.78 23.71 -14.45
N SER A 114 -5.02 23.22 -14.56
CA SER A 114 -5.77 22.79 -13.39
C SER A 114 -5.04 21.63 -12.70
N TYR A 115 -5.33 21.36 -11.42
CA TYR A 115 -4.74 20.22 -10.72
C TYR A 115 -4.96 18.90 -11.48
N SER A 116 -6.19 18.64 -11.93
CA SER A 116 -6.53 17.42 -12.68
C SER A 116 -5.80 17.32 -14.02
N ASP A 117 -5.67 18.43 -14.77
CA ASP A 117 -4.94 18.41 -16.03
C ASP A 117 -3.44 18.23 -15.82
N ALA A 118 -2.90 18.73 -14.71
CA ALA A 118 -1.50 18.56 -14.34
C ALA A 118 -1.18 17.12 -13.94
N VAL A 119 -2.12 16.44 -13.25
CA VAL A 119 -2.04 14.99 -12.99
C VAL A 119 -2.02 14.21 -14.30
N LEU A 120 -2.96 14.48 -15.21
CA LEU A 120 -3.03 13.81 -16.52
C LEU A 120 -1.78 14.06 -17.38
N ALA A 121 -1.15 15.23 -17.24
CA ALA A 121 0.11 15.57 -17.91
C ALA A 121 1.36 14.98 -17.21
N GLY A 122 1.18 14.24 -16.11
CA GLY A 122 2.24 13.62 -15.34
C GLY A 122 3.15 14.62 -14.61
N TRP A 123 2.64 15.78 -14.21
CA TRP A 123 3.42 16.82 -13.52
C TRP A 123 3.44 16.63 -12.01
N ILE A 124 2.30 16.28 -11.44
CA ILE A 124 2.04 16.20 -10.00
C ILE A 124 1.24 14.93 -9.69
N ALA A 125 1.44 14.36 -8.50
CA ALA A 125 0.68 13.20 -8.05
C ALA A 125 -0.80 13.58 -7.76
N PRO A 126 -1.77 12.66 -7.95
CA PRO A 126 -3.18 12.94 -7.74
C PRO A 126 -3.55 13.15 -6.27
N HIS A 127 -2.88 12.49 -5.34
CA HIS A 127 -3.12 12.68 -3.92
C HIS A 127 -2.10 13.63 -3.30
N VAL A 128 -2.61 14.45 -2.38
CA VAL A 128 -1.82 15.24 -1.44
C VAL A 128 -1.97 14.51 -0.11
N VAL A 129 -0.87 14.20 0.57
CA VAL A 129 -0.92 13.38 1.78
C VAL A 129 -0.88 14.27 3.02
N GLY A 130 -1.89 14.16 3.86
CA GLY A 130 -1.98 14.82 5.15
C GLY A 130 -1.68 13.87 6.31
N TRP A 131 -1.81 14.38 7.53
CA TRP A 131 -1.65 13.62 8.77
C TRP A 131 -2.80 13.89 9.74
N PHE A 132 -3.45 12.85 10.24
CA PHE A 132 -4.56 12.94 11.17
C PHE A 132 -4.60 11.69 12.05
N GLU A 133 -4.87 11.86 13.35
CA GLU A 133 -4.95 10.75 14.33
C GLU A 133 -3.77 9.77 14.22
N ASP A 134 -2.57 10.34 14.15
CA ASP A 134 -1.29 9.63 14.05
C ASP A 134 -1.17 8.70 12.83
N THR A 135 -1.88 8.99 11.74
CA THR A 135 -1.74 8.26 10.47
C THR A 135 -1.71 9.21 9.28
N HIS A 136 -1.01 8.79 8.22
CA HIS A 136 -1.13 9.42 6.92
C HIS A 136 -2.51 9.17 6.31
N TYR A 137 -2.99 10.14 5.53
CA TYR A 137 -4.25 10.02 4.80
C TYR A 137 -4.24 10.90 3.54
N PRO A 138 -4.99 10.53 2.48
CA PRO A 138 -5.16 11.39 1.32
C PRO A 138 -6.06 12.60 1.66
N ALA A 139 -5.53 13.80 1.49
CA ALA A 139 -6.23 15.05 1.79
C ALA A 139 -6.81 15.69 0.52
N ASP A 140 -8.11 15.96 0.56
CA ASP A 140 -8.79 16.72 -0.51
C ASP A 140 -8.80 18.22 -0.25
N HIS A 141 -8.66 18.64 1.01
CA HIS A 141 -8.66 20.04 1.40
C HIS A 141 -7.39 20.42 2.16
N LEU A 142 -6.81 21.55 1.77
CA LEU A 142 -5.77 22.25 2.50
C LEU A 142 -6.41 23.16 3.54
N VAL A 143 -6.27 22.83 4.82
CA VAL A 143 -6.80 23.62 5.93
C VAL A 143 -5.72 24.54 6.51
N PRO A 144 -6.10 25.69 7.10
CA PRO A 144 -5.15 26.55 7.79
C PRO A 144 -4.38 25.79 8.89
N PHE A 145 -3.10 26.11 9.01
CA PHE A 145 -2.14 25.41 9.87
C PHE A 145 -1.94 23.92 9.56
N GLY A 146 -2.36 23.44 8.39
CA GLY A 146 -2.10 22.08 7.94
C GLY A 146 -0.81 22.02 7.12
N GLY A 147 0.00 20.99 7.37
CA GLY A 147 1.09 20.57 6.49
C GLY A 147 0.65 19.38 5.61
N TYR A 148 1.28 19.26 4.45
CA TYR A 148 0.88 18.36 3.38
C TYR A 148 2.09 17.94 2.54
N TRP A 149 2.21 16.64 2.30
CA TRP A 149 3.19 16.09 1.37
C TRP A 149 2.64 16.15 -0.05
N PHE A 150 3.43 16.77 -0.93
CA PHE A 150 3.22 16.75 -2.36
C PHE A 150 4.32 15.95 -3.03
N HIS A 151 3.97 15.13 -4.01
CA HIS A 151 4.94 14.52 -4.90
C HIS A 151 4.83 15.13 -6.30
N THR A 152 5.97 15.52 -6.87
CA THR A 152 6.05 16.04 -8.23
C THR A 152 7.09 15.28 -9.05
N SER A 153 6.84 15.11 -10.35
CA SER A 153 7.81 14.47 -11.24
C SER A 153 8.94 15.41 -11.66
N ARG A 154 8.83 16.70 -11.34
CA ARG A 154 9.68 17.81 -11.79
C ARG A 154 9.47 19.03 -10.90
N GLU A 155 10.48 19.90 -10.84
CA GLU A 155 10.33 21.21 -10.18
C GLU A 155 9.19 22.01 -10.83
N LEU A 156 8.24 22.48 -10.01
CA LEU A 156 7.06 23.20 -10.46
C LEU A 156 6.53 24.15 -9.37
N THR A 157 5.51 24.93 -9.71
CA THR A 157 4.85 25.82 -8.76
C THR A 157 3.37 25.47 -8.63
N VAL A 158 2.88 25.29 -7.40
CA VAL A 158 1.46 25.14 -7.09
C VAL A 158 0.93 26.45 -6.53
N LYS A 159 -0.05 27.04 -7.19
CA LYS A 159 -0.70 28.26 -6.78
C LYS A 159 -1.87 27.95 -5.87
N VAL A 160 -1.77 28.34 -4.60
CA VAL A 160 -2.88 28.26 -3.64
C VAL A 160 -3.64 29.58 -3.70
N ARG A 161 -4.95 29.52 -3.97
CA ARG A 161 -5.78 30.71 -4.15
C ARG A 161 -7.07 30.61 -3.36
N PRO A 162 -7.57 31.73 -2.80
CA PRO A 162 -8.87 31.73 -2.15
C PRO A 162 -9.95 31.60 -3.22
N HIS A 163 -10.61 30.45 -3.25
CA HIS A 163 -11.81 30.23 -4.04
C HIS A 163 -13.03 30.29 -3.13
N LEU A 164 -14.17 30.72 -3.67
CA LEU A 164 -15.45 30.40 -3.02
C LEU A 164 -15.53 28.88 -2.91
N PRO A 165 -16.05 28.31 -1.80
CA PRO A 165 -16.30 26.88 -1.75
C PRO A 165 -17.19 26.53 -2.94
N ILE A 166 -16.59 25.96 -3.97
CA ILE A 166 -17.33 25.35 -5.05
C ILE A 166 -17.81 24.04 -4.40
N GLU A 167 -19.08 23.68 -4.59
CA GLU A 167 -19.43 22.27 -4.53
C GLU A 167 -18.77 21.62 -5.76
N SER A 168 -17.44 21.56 -5.77
CA SER A 168 -16.67 20.92 -6.81
C SER A 168 -16.67 19.45 -6.47
N SER A 169 -17.74 18.79 -6.87
CA SER A 169 -17.67 17.42 -7.32
C SER A 169 -16.76 17.41 -8.55
N ALA A 170 -15.44 17.51 -8.34
CA ALA A 170 -14.49 17.19 -9.38
C ALA A 170 -14.78 15.74 -9.74
N ARG A 171 -15.30 15.54 -10.96
CA ARG A 171 -15.52 14.22 -11.56
C ARG A 171 -14.15 13.58 -11.72
N LEU A 172 -13.63 12.97 -10.66
CA LEU A 172 -12.81 11.78 -10.83
C LEU A 172 -13.74 10.79 -11.51
N ALA A 173 -13.32 10.29 -12.66
CA ALA A 173 -14.11 9.40 -13.49
C ALA A 173 -14.71 8.28 -12.63
N ASP A 174 -16.03 8.36 -12.42
CA ASP A 174 -16.87 7.23 -12.04
C ASP A 174 -16.48 6.05 -12.94
N ASN A 175 -16.05 4.97 -12.28
CA ASN A 175 -15.79 3.60 -12.74
C ASN A 175 -14.50 3.00 -12.15
N ALA A 176 -13.79 3.70 -11.26
CA ALA A 176 -12.71 3.08 -10.50
C ALA A 176 -13.27 2.31 -9.29
N PHE A 177 -13.11 0.99 -9.29
CA PHE A 177 -13.18 0.25 -8.03
C PHE A 177 -11.91 0.56 -7.23
N SER A 178 -12.02 0.75 -5.92
CA SER A 178 -10.87 0.98 -5.05
C SER A 178 -10.98 0.20 -3.75
N ILE A 179 -9.84 -0.26 -3.22
CA ILE A 179 -9.65 -0.69 -1.84
C ILE A 179 -8.60 0.22 -1.23
N ASN A 180 -8.95 0.87 -0.13
CA ASN A 180 -8.00 1.51 0.76
C ASN A 180 -7.74 0.56 1.93
N LEU A 181 -6.50 0.09 2.08
CA LEU A 181 -6.05 -0.74 3.19
C LEU A 181 -5.10 0.08 4.06
N SER A 182 -5.43 0.21 5.33
CA SER A 182 -4.64 0.92 6.34
C SER A 182 -4.14 -0.04 7.42
N ALA A 183 -2.94 0.20 7.93
CA ALA A 183 -2.37 -0.44 9.10
C ALA A 183 -2.16 0.60 10.22
N GLN A 184 -2.61 0.27 11.42
CA GLN A 184 -2.33 1.07 12.61
C GLN A 184 -2.02 0.17 13.80
N PRO A 185 -0.94 0.42 14.56
CA PRO A 185 -0.65 -0.34 15.77
C PRO A 185 -1.75 -0.20 16.82
N VAL A 186 -2.05 -1.29 17.53
CA VAL A 186 -3.12 -1.32 18.56
C VAL A 186 -2.77 -0.46 19.78
N ASP A 187 -1.50 -0.09 19.96
CA ASP A 187 -1.07 0.79 21.06
C ASP A 187 -1.65 2.22 20.97
N GLY A 188 -2.10 2.65 19.79
CA GLY A 188 -2.64 3.98 19.54
C GLY A 188 -1.63 5.11 19.74
N LEU A 189 -0.34 4.80 19.80
CA LEU A 189 0.75 5.77 20.02
C LEU A 189 1.77 5.79 18.87
N SER A 190 1.70 4.79 17.99
CA SER A 190 2.60 4.61 16.86
C SER A 190 1.93 5.06 15.56
N GLY A 191 2.75 5.59 14.64
CA GLY A 191 2.30 6.06 13.34
C GLY A 191 1.65 4.95 12.49
N GLY A 192 0.50 5.24 11.89
CA GLY A 192 -0.17 4.38 10.92
C GLY A 192 0.17 4.72 9.47
N ASP A 193 -0.20 3.81 8.57
CA ASP A 193 0.01 3.97 7.13
C ASP A 193 -1.08 3.30 6.28
N PHE A 194 -1.12 3.58 4.98
CA PHE A 194 -2.09 3.05 4.03
C PHE A 194 -1.51 2.79 2.63
N VAL A 195 -2.16 1.86 1.94
CA VAL A 195 -2.03 1.68 0.50
C VAL A 195 -3.39 1.70 -0.17
N ASN A 196 -3.42 2.12 -1.43
CA ASN A 196 -4.60 2.08 -2.26
C ASN A 196 -4.41 1.17 -3.47
N MET A 197 -5.39 0.32 -3.70
CA MET A 197 -5.47 -0.54 -4.86
C MET A 197 -6.69 -0.09 -5.66
N SER A 198 -6.51 0.15 -6.95
CA SER A 198 -7.62 0.58 -7.79
C SER A 198 -7.66 -0.18 -9.11
N VAL A 199 -8.86 -0.38 -9.63
CA VAL A 199 -9.12 -0.95 -10.95
C VAL A 199 -9.94 0.04 -11.73
N LYS A 200 -9.49 0.40 -12.94
CA LYS A 200 -10.11 1.47 -13.73
C LYS A 200 -10.03 1.17 -15.23
N ASP A 201 -11.09 1.51 -15.95
CA ASP A 201 -11.13 1.46 -17.41
C ASP A 201 -10.01 2.31 -18.04
N GLY A 202 -9.19 1.67 -18.87
CA GLY A 202 -8.10 2.33 -19.59
C GLY A 202 -6.87 2.69 -18.76
N ALA A 203 -6.77 2.19 -17.52
CA ALA A 203 -5.54 2.29 -16.73
C ALA A 203 -4.42 1.41 -17.30
N ASN A 204 -3.18 1.74 -16.96
CA ASN A 204 -2.01 0.97 -17.39
C ASN A 204 -1.57 -0.03 -16.31
N ASP A 205 -1.41 -1.31 -16.65
CA ASP A 205 -0.87 -2.32 -15.71
C ASP A 205 0.65 -2.20 -15.48
N SER A 206 1.33 -1.35 -16.27
CA SER A 206 2.71 -0.92 -16.06
C SER A 206 2.73 0.51 -15.51
N PHE A 207 3.83 0.86 -14.84
CA PHE A 207 4.01 2.19 -14.23
C PHE A 207 3.54 3.34 -15.14
N LYS A 208 2.66 4.17 -14.58
CA LYS A 208 2.30 5.46 -15.16
C LYS A 208 2.17 6.51 -14.07
N TYR A 209 3.00 7.55 -14.13
CA TYR A 209 2.94 8.62 -13.15
C TYR A 209 1.61 9.38 -13.22
N GLY A 210 0.97 9.57 -12.08
CA GLY A 210 -0.35 10.19 -12.01
C GLY A 210 -1.52 9.19 -12.06
N GLU A 211 -1.25 7.94 -12.41
CA GLU A 211 -2.11 6.80 -12.12
C GLU A 211 -1.56 6.06 -10.90
N ASP A 212 -0.29 5.63 -10.95
CA ASP A 212 0.44 5.08 -9.81
C ASP A 212 1.14 6.17 -9.00
N GLU A 213 1.31 5.94 -7.71
CA GLU A 213 1.95 6.89 -6.81
C GLU A 213 3.05 6.24 -5.98
N PHE A 214 4.20 6.91 -5.99
CA PHE A 214 5.30 6.55 -5.11
C PHE A 214 4.84 6.53 -3.67
N ASP A 215 5.53 5.71 -2.89
CA ASP A 215 5.32 5.70 -1.47
C ASP A 215 5.83 7.01 -0.86
N HIS A 216 5.02 7.53 0.05
CA HIS A 216 5.23 8.77 0.77
C HIS A 216 6.32 8.64 1.85
N PRO A 217 6.88 9.76 2.34
CA PRO A 217 7.95 9.70 3.31
C PRO A 217 7.47 9.16 4.66
N ASN A 218 8.30 8.32 5.28
CA ASN A 218 8.08 7.86 6.65
C ASN A 218 7.89 9.03 7.62
N PRO A 219 6.98 8.90 8.59
CA PRO A 219 6.74 9.96 9.56
C PRO A 219 7.99 10.18 10.43
N ALA A 220 8.17 11.41 10.94
CA ALA A 220 9.26 11.78 11.85
C ALA A 220 9.09 11.21 13.28
N MET A 221 8.54 10.00 13.38
CA MET A 221 8.26 9.29 14.62
C MET A 221 9.25 8.15 14.84
N SER A 222 9.49 7.80 16.10
CA SER A 222 10.34 6.66 16.43
C SER A 222 9.63 5.32 16.32
N SER A 223 8.29 5.31 16.37
CA SER A 223 7.47 4.10 16.27
C SER A 223 6.36 4.30 15.25
N PHE A 224 6.33 3.47 14.20
CA PHE A 224 5.33 3.52 13.13
C PHE A 224 5.31 2.21 12.33
N VAL A 225 4.24 2.01 11.57
CA VAL A 225 4.17 1.03 10.49
C VAL A 225 4.24 1.73 9.13
N ASP A 226 4.72 1.00 8.14
CA ASP A 226 4.96 1.44 6.78
C ASP A 226 4.39 0.37 5.84
N LEU A 227 3.50 0.74 4.92
CA LEU A 227 2.83 -0.12 3.96
C LEU A 227 3.12 0.35 2.55
N TYR A 228 3.54 -0.57 1.68
CA TYR A 228 3.86 -0.23 0.30
C TYR A 228 3.71 -1.43 -0.63
N PHE A 229 3.50 -1.17 -1.91
CA PHE A 229 3.76 -2.13 -2.97
C PHE A 229 5.24 -2.11 -3.33
N ASN A 230 5.87 -3.28 -3.34
CA ASN A 230 7.24 -3.42 -3.83
C ASN A 230 7.24 -3.79 -5.32
N LYS A 231 7.49 -2.80 -6.18
CA LYS A 231 7.53 -2.92 -7.64
C LYS A 231 8.98 -2.87 -8.16
N ASN A 232 9.87 -3.70 -7.60
CA ASN A 232 11.27 -3.79 -8.05
C ASN A 232 11.43 -3.99 -9.57
N SER A 233 10.49 -4.68 -10.23
CA SER A 233 10.49 -4.88 -11.67
C SER A 233 10.25 -3.60 -12.48
N TRP A 234 9.73 -2.53 -11.86
CA TRP A 234 9.46 -1.25 -12.51
C TRP A 234 10.66 -0.32 -12.50
N ILE A 235 11.71 -0.58 -11.71
CA ILE A 235 12.89 0.29 -11.63
C ILE A 235 13.51 0.51 -13.02
N GLY A 236 13.67 1.78 -13.38
CA GLY A 236 14.18 2.22 -14.68
C GLY A 236 13.15 2.21 -15.82
N ALA A 237 11.90 1.79 -15.57
CA ALA A 237 10.80 2.03 -16.50
C ALA A 237 10.57 3.53 -16.68
N ILE A 238 10.15 3.92 -17.87
CA ILE A 238 9.87 5.31 -18.23
C ILE A 238 8.46 5.35 -18.83
N ASP A 239 7.61 6.21 -18.29
CA ASP A 239 6.24 6.39 -18.79
C ASP A 239 6.19 7.23 -20.08
N GLU A 240 4.99 7.43 -20.62
CA GLU A 240 4.76 8.23 -21.84
C GLU A 240 5.15 9.71 -21.69
N ASN A 241 5.22 10.21 -20.46
CA ASN A 241 5.57 11.59 -20.13
C ASN A 241 7.08 11.76 -19.84
N GLY A 242 7.87 10.68 -19.96
CA GLY A 242 9.30 10.69 -19.69
C GLY A 242 9.67 10.60 -18.20
N VAL A 243 8.71 10.27 -17.33
CA VAL A 243 8.95 10.08 -15.89
C VAL A 243 9.53 8.68 -15.67
N MET A 244 10.69 8.62 -15.01
CA MET A 244 11.39 7.38 -14.70
C MET A 244 11.09 6.91 -13.28
N VAL A 245 10.94 5.60 -13.10
CA VAL A 245 10.90 4.97 -11.78
C VAL A 245 12.31 4.85 -11.21
N ASP A 246 12.60 5.58 -10.13
CA ASP A 246 13.87 5.54 -9.40
C ASP A 246 13.75 4.92 -7.99
N ASN A 247 12.53 4.69 -7.50
CA ASN A 247 12.20 4.05 -6.23
C ASN A 247 11.16 2.92 -6.45
N PRO A 248 11.34 1.71 -5.89
CA PRO A 248 10.41 0.60 -6.12
C PRO A 248 9.17 0.62 -5.21
N TYR A 249 9.06 1.54 -4.26
CA TYR A 249 7.98 1.57 -3.28
C TYR A 249 6.85 2.50 -3.73
N PHE A 250 5.62 1.99 -3.70
CA PHE A 250 4.42 2.68 -4.15
C PHE A 250 3.32 2.60 -3.08
N SER A 251 2.58 3.68 -2.91
CA SER A 251 1.39 3.74 -2.04
C SER A 251 0.11 3.47 -2.81
N HIS A 252 0.09 3.71 -4.12
CA HIS A 252 -1.06 3.47 -5.00
C HIS A 252 -0.67 2.64 -6.22
N ASP A 253 -1.44 1.59 -6.51
CA ASP A 253 -1.28 0.73 -7.70
C ASP A 253 -2.62 0.64 -8.43
N VAL A 254 -2.68 1.22 -9.63
CA VAL A 254 -3.91 1.25 -10.45
C VAL A 254 -3.76 0.27 -11.60
N ARG A 255 -4.78 -0.56 -11.82
CA ARG A 255 -4.78 -1.60 -12.86
C ARG A 255 -5.93 -1.45 -13.83
N SER A 256 -5.73 -1.97 -15.05
CA SER A 256 -6.79 -2.01 -16.06
C SER A 256 -7.92 -2.94 -15.60
N SER A 257 -9.17 -2.53 -15.84
CA SER A 257 -10.35 -3.38 -15.67
C SER A 257 -10.50 -4.48 -16.73
N ASP A 258 -9.59 -4.53 -17.73
CA ASP A 258 -9.62 -5.54 -18.80
C ASP A 258 -9.28 -6.96 -18.32
N ILE A 259 -8.74 -7.09 -17.11
CA ILE A 259 -8.38 -8.38 -16.48
C ILE A 259 -9.44 -8.72 -15.44
N GLU A 260 -9.91 -9.97 -15.41
CA GLU A 260 -10.96 -10.38 -14.46
C GLU A 260 -10.43 -10.59 -13.03
N ASN A 261 -9.18 -11.03 -12.89
CA ASN A 261 -8.56 -11.34 -11.60
C ASN A 261 -7.37 -10.42 -11.34
N HIS A 262 -7.39 -9.70 -10.23
CA HIS A 262 -6.31 -8.81 -9.81
C HIS A 262 -5.67 -9.28 -8.52
N VAL A 263 -4.34 -9.21 -8.46
CA VAL A 263 -3.55 -9.66 -7.31
C VAL A 263 -2.54 -8.60 -6.92
N TRP A 264 -2.70 -7.98 -5.75
CA TRP A 264 -1.74 -7.03 -5.19
C TRP A 264 -0.93 -7.66 -4.08
N ASN A 265 0.38 -7.66 -4.22
CA ASN A 265 1.30 -8.03 -3.14
C ASN A 265 1.71 -6.76 -2.42
N ILE A 266 1.42 -6.72 -1.13
CA ILE A 266 1.63 -5.58 -0.24
C ILE A 266 2.67 -6.02 0.77
N SER A 267 3.66 -5.17 0.98
CA SER A 267 4.67 -5.37 2.01
C SER A 267 4.45 -4.36 3.12
N GLY A 268 4.65 -4.80 4.36
CA GLY A 268 4.61 -3.94 5.53
C GLY A 268 5.93 -4.01 6.30
N LYS A 269 6.26 -2.92 7.00
CA LYS A 269 7.37 -2.88 7.95
C LYS A 269 6.95 -2.20 9.23
N SER A 270 7.35 -2.79 10.35
CA SER A 270 7.14 -2.23 11.68
C SER A 270 8.45 -1.68 12.24
N TYR A 271 8.46 -0.40 12.60
CA TYR A 271 9.60 0.27 13.21
C TYR A 271 9.28 0.52 14.68
N ASN A 272 9.99 -0.17 15.58
CA ASN A 272 9.81 -0.09 17.05
C ASN A 272 8.40 -0.37 17.59
N VAL A 273 7.49 -0.91 16.77
CA VAL A 273 6.19 -1.42 17.19
C VAL A 273 6.37 -2.80 17.82
N THR A 274 5.81 -3.02 19.00
CA THR A 274 5.94 -4.28 19.77
C THR A 274 4.63 -5.01 20.03
N GLY A 275 3.50 -4.43 19.58
CA GLY A 275 2.17 -5.01 19.71
C GLY A 275 1.58 -5.45 18.37
N ASP A 276 0.35 -5.94 18.43
CA ASP A 276 -0.41 -6.30 17.24
C ASP A 276 -0.78 -5.04 16.43
N ILE A 277 -1.08 -5.27 15.15
CA ILE A 277 -1.40 -4.26 14.16
C ILE A 277 -2.85 -4.48 13.74
N ASN A 278 -3.64 -3.42 13.79
CA ASN A 278 -4.98 -3.39 13.24
C ASN A 278 -4.88 -3.08 11.75
N LEU A 279 -5.32 -4.01 10.91
CA LEU A 279 -5.54 -3.78 9.50
C LEU A 279 -7.02 -3.44 9.32
N ASN A 280 -7.29 -2.29 8.72
CA ASN A 280 -8.64 -1.84 8.39
C ASN A 280 -8.71 -1.52 6.91
N TRP A 281 -9.83 -1.83 6.27
CA TRP A 281 -10.06 -1.47 4.87
C TRP A 281 -11.45 -0.90 4.63
N SER A 282 -11.50 -0.09 3.58
CA SER A 282 -12.74 0.33 2.94
C SER A 282 -12.63 0.05 1.45
N MET A 283 -13.75 -0.26 0.82
CA MET A 283 -13.77 -0.57 -0.60
C MET A 283 -15.03 -0.02 -1.27
N SER A 284 -14.92 0.27 -2.56
CA SER A 284 -16.06 0.57 -3.42
C SER A 284 -17.04 -0.61 -3.46
N ASP A 285 -18.33 -0.35 -3.68
CA ASP A 285 -19.31 -1.42 -3.89
C ASP A 285 -18.93 -2.25 -5.13
N THR A 286 -18.92 -3.58 -5.00
CA THR A 286 -18.60 -4.50 -6.09
C THR A 286 -19.36 -5.83 -5.95
N GLU A 287 -19.63 -6.45 -7.08
CA GLU A 287 -20.15 -7.83 -7.16
C GLU A 287 -19.00 -8.86 -7.17
N GLN A 288 -17.76 -8.42 -7.45
CA GLN A 288 -16.60 -9.30 -7.44
C GLN A 288 -16.22 -9.72 -6.02
N GLU A 289 -15.60 -10.91 -5.90
CA GLU A 289 -15.05 -11.35 -4.63
C GLU A 289 -13.73 -10.63 -4.35
N ALA A 290 -13.45 -10.37 -3.07
CA ALA A 290 -12.22 -9.70 -2.65
C ALA A 290 -11.73 -10.35 -1.35
N TYR A 291 -10.48 -10.80 -1.36
CA TYR A 291 -9.87 -11.52 -0.26
C TYR A 291 -8.54 -10.88 0.14
N LEU A 292 -8.33 -10.74 1.45
CA LEU A 292 -7.04 -10.40 2.03
C LEU A 292 -6.41 -11.66 2.60
N LEU A 293 -5.20 -11.97 2.17
CA LEU A 293 -4.38 -13.06 2.66
C LEU A 293 -3.27 -12.46 3.53
N VAL A 294 -3.17 -12.92 4.77
CA VAL A 294 -2.11 -12.55 5.71
C VAL A 294 -1.52 -13.81 6.32
N GLY A 295 -0.25 -14.10 5.99
CA GLY A 295 0.36 -15.39 6.32
C GLY A 295 -0.39 -16.57 5.68
N ASN A 296 -1.00 -17.43 6.50
CA ASN A 296 -1.77 -18.59 6.04
C ASN A 296 -3.29 -18.39 6.17
N GLU A 297 -3.74 -17.24 6.65
CA GLU A 297 -5.15 -16.94 6.86
C GLU A 297 -5.72 -16.15 5.68
N ILE A 298 -7.00 -16.38 5.37
CA ILE A 298 -7.73 -15.74 4.27
C ILE A 298 -8.98 -15.07 4.84
N TYR A 299 -9.18 -13.81 4.51
CA TYR A 299 -10.30 -12.99 4.98
C TYR A 299 -11.12 -12.49 3.79
N ASP A 300 -12.42 -12.76 3.77
CA ASP A 300 -13.34 -12.13 2.78
C ASP A 300 -13.56 -10.66 3.19
N MET A 301 -13.05 -9.75 2.38
CA MET A 301 -13.05 -8.31 2.64
C MET A 301 -14.44 -7.68 2.57
N ARG A 302 -15.45 -8.43 2.08
CA ARG A 302 -16.85 -8.00 2.03
C ARG A 302 -17.59 -8.28 3.35
N GLU A 303 -17.14 -9.28 4.10
CA GLU A 303 -17.79 -9.75 5.33
C GLU A 303 -17.19 -9.13 6.59
N VAL A 304 -15.89 -8.82 6.54
CA VAL A 304 -15.15 -8.13 7.60
C VAL A 304 -14.48 -6.88 7.03
N SER A 305 -14.39 -5.83 7.84
CA SER A 305 -13.74 -4.56 7.45
C SER A 305 -12.41 -4.31 8.18
N SER A 306 -12.10 -5.13 9.19
CA SER A 306 -10.84 -5.05 9.93
C SER A 306 -10.47 -6.36 10.60
N ILE A 307 -9.16 -6.54 10.82
CA ILE A 307 -8.55 -7.67 11.53
C ILE A 307 -7.37 -7.19 12.37
N THR A 308 -6.96 -8.00 13.33
CA THR A 308 -5.76 -7.75 14.14
C THR A 308 -4.74 -8.84 13.85
N VAL A 309 -3.53 -8.44 13.46
CA VAL A 309 -2.46 -9.34 13.04
C VAL A 309 -1.17 -9.04 13.78
N SER A 310 -0.29 -10.03 13.92
CA SER A 310 1.00 -9.88 14.58
C SER A 310 2.15 -9.52 13.64
N SER A 311 1.96 -9.66 12.32
CA SER A 311 2.90 -9.27 11.28
C SER A 311 2.14 -8.79 10.04
N ILE A 312 2.77 -7.84 9.34
CA ILE A 312 2.31 -7.25 8.08
C ILE A 312 3.36 -7.41 6.97
N ASP A 313 4.38 -8.25 7.18
CA ASP A 313 5.55 -8.30 6.30
C ASP A 313 5.18 -8.66 4.85
N ASP A 314 4.26 -9.60 4.69
CA ASP A 314 3.75 -10.06 3.41
C ASP A 314 2.23 -10.24 3.47
N MET A 315 1.53 -9.49 2.63
CA MET A 315 0.09 -9.55 2.46
C MET A 315 -0.26 -9.62 0.98
N THR A 316 -1.35 -10.31 0.65
CA THR A 316 -1.87 -10.33 -0.72
C THR A 316 -3.34 -9.98 -0.72
N VAL A 317 -3.74 -9.05 -1.57
CA VAL A 317 -5.15 -8.82 -1.89
C VAL A 317 -5.44 -9.47 -3.24
N VAL A 318 -6.43 -10.35 -3.26
CA VAL A 318 -6.94 -11.02 -4.46
C VAL A 318 -8.36 -10.52 -4.71
N MET A 319 -8.58 -9.95 -5.88
CA MET A 319 -9.89 -9.60 -6.40
C MET A 319 -10.25 -10.53 -7.55
N GLY A 320 -11.43 -11.13 -7.48
CA GLY A 320 -11.88 -12.15 -8.43
C GLY A 320 -11.70 -13.56 -7.87
N ASP A 321 -11.26 -14.48 -8.72
CA ASP A 321 -11.20 -15.92 -8.43
C ASP A 321 -10.00 -16.29 -7.53
N LEU A 322 -10.30 -16.50 -6.24
CA LEU A 322 -9.33 -16.94 -5.23
C LEU A 322 -8.81 -18.36 -5.50
N GLU A 323 -9.64 -19.28 -5.98
CA GLU A 323 -9.24 -20.67 -6.23
C GLU A 323 -8.21 -20.71 -7.37
N ALA A 324 -8.41 -19.91 -8.41
CA ALA A 324 -7.44 -19.73 -9.48
C ALA A 324 -6.11 -19.16 -8.97
N TYR A 325 -6.12 -18.25 -7.99
CA TYR A 325 -4.90 -17.73 -7.36
C TYR A 325 -4.17 -18.76 -6.50
N LEU A 326 -4.91 -19.58 -5.74
CA LEU A 326 -4.34 -20.61 -4.86
C LEU A 326 -3.93 -21.89 -5.62
N ALA A 327 -4.35 -22.04 -6.88
CA ALA A 327 -3.98 -23.16 -7.71
C ALA A 327 -2.44 -23.22 -7.89
N PRO A 328 -1.83 -24.41 -7.79
CA PRO A 328 -0.39 -24.53 -7.97
C PRO A 328 0.00 -24.13 -9.41
N SER A 329 1.06 -23.35 -9.54
CA SER A 329 1.59 -22.95 -10.85
C SER A 329 2.28 -24.09 -11.59
N GLU A 330 2.79 -25.09 -10.86
CA GLU A 330 3.54 -26.22 -11.41
C GLU A 330 2.96 -27.57 -10.97
N PHE A 331 3.08 -28.55 -11.86
CA PHE A 331 2.84 -29.94 -11.53
C PHE A 331 3.95 -30.46 -10.61
N GLY A 332 3.57 -31.10 -9.51
CA GLY A 332 4.55 -31.57 -8.53
C GLY A 332 4.03 -32.68 -7.65
N LEU A 333 4.96 -33.45 -7.09
CA LEU A 333 4.65 -34.55 -6.17
C LEU A 333 5.57 -34.47 -4.96
N SER A 334 4.99 -34.34 -3.78
CA SER A 334 5.78 -34.25 -2.55
C SER A 334 6.43 -35.58 -2.19
N ALA A 335 7.52 -35.48 -1.41
CA ALA A 335 8.03 -36.61 -0.66
C ALA A 335 6.90 -37.27 0.14
N SER A 336 6.84 -38.59 0.09
CA SER A 336 5.89 -39.38 0.85
C SER A 336 6.30 -39.37 2.31
N TYR A 337 5.36 -39.11 3.22
CA TYR A 337 5.62 -39.15 4.65
C TYR A 337 4.54 -39.97 5.38
N PRO A 338 4.94 -40.89 6.28
CA PRO A 338 6.33 -41.32 6.55
C PRO A 338 6.94 -42.09 5.35
N ASN A 339 8.27 -42.13 5.25
CA ASN A 339 9.01 -43.03 4.33
C ASN A 339 10.43 -43.27 4.89
N PRO A 340 10.75 -44.47 5.40
CA PRO A 340 9.94 -45.70 5.35
C PRO A 340 8.63 -45.63 6.14
N PHE A 341 7.63 -46.44 5.76
CA PHE A 341 6.27 -46.39 6.31
C PHE A 341 5.73 -47.76 6.75
N ASN A 342 4.69 -47.76 7.59
CA ASN A 342 3.97 -48.95 8.05
C ASN A 342 2.55 -48.60 8.55
N PRO A 343 1.46 -49.17 8.00
CA PRO A 343 1.31 -49.64 6.63
C PRO A 343 0.92 -48.50 5.67
N THR A 344 0.80 -47.26 6.17
CA THR A 344 0.25 -46.12 5.42
C THR A 344 1.28 -45.01 5.24
N THR A 345 1.27 -44.39 4.05
CA THR A 345 2.02 -43.17 3.74
C THR A 345 1.14 -42.22 2.93
N SER A 346 1.41 -40.92 3.03
CA SER A 346 0.70 -39.88 2.28
C SER A 346 1.68 -39.00 1.51
N MET A 347 1.19 -38.42 0.42
CA MET A 347 1.94 -37.56 -0.49
C MET A 347 1.00 -36.54 -1.12
N ASN A 348 1.48 -35.32 -1.32
CA ASN A 348 0.71 -34.22 -1.88
C ASN A 348 1.01 -34.09 -3.37
N LEU A 349 -0.03 -34.09 -4.18
CA LEU A 349 0.02 -33.83 -5.61
C LEU A 349 -0.38 -32.36 -5.84
N SER A 350 0.49 -31.61 -6.50
CA SER A 350 0.21 -30.29 -7.05
C SER A 350 -0.18 -30.47 -8.51
N LEU A 351 -1.40 -30.09 -8.87
CA LEU A 351 -1.91 -30.19 -10.24
C LEU A 351 -2.22 -28.79 -10.77
N ASN A 352 -1.42 -28.32 -11.73
CA ASN A 352 -1.53 -26.97 -12.28
C ASN A 352 -2.61 -26.80 -13.37
N GLU A 353 -3.16 -27.89 -13.90
CA GLU A 353 -4.25 -27.88 -14.88
C GLU A 353 -5.23 -29.04 -14.61
N SER A 354 -6.54 -28.78 -14.68
CA SER A 354 -7.58 -29.82 -14.56
C SER A 354 -7.46 -30.82 -15.71
N GLY A 355 -7.58 -32.11 -15.42
CA GLY A 355 -7.43 -33.14 -16.44
C GLY A 355 -7.46 -34.56 -15.91
N TYR A 356 -7.24 -35.53 -16.81
CA TYR A 356 -7.17 -36.94 -16.46
C TYR A 356 -5.84 -37.27 -15.78
N VAL A 357 -5.92 -37.75 -14.54
CA VAL A 357 -4.78 -38.12 -13.71
C VAL A 357 -4.81 -39.63 -13.42
N SER A 358 -3.66 -40.28 -13.56
CA SER A 358 -3.48 -41.68 -13.16
C SER A 358 -2.32 -41.80 -12.17
N VAL A 359 -2.62 -42.33 -10.99
CA VAL A 359 -1.66 -42.55 -9.89
C VAL A 359 -1.58 -44.04 -9.62
N ASN A 360 -0.44 -44.64 -9.98
CA ASN A 360 -0.24 -46.08 -9.86
C ASN A 360 1.00 -46.39 -9.01
N VAL A 361 0.88 -47.41 -8.17
CA VAL A 361 1.98 -47.96 -7.38
C VAL A 361 2.48 -49.25 -8.03
N TYR A 362 3.79 -49.33 -8.22
CA TYR A 362 4.48 -50.41 -8.89
C TYR A 362 5.41 -51.14 -7.93
N ASN A 363 5.53 -52.46 -8.09
CA ASN A 363 6.60 -53.23 -7.46
C ASN A 363 7.92 -53.12 -8.25
N VAL A 364 8.99 -53.73 -7.73
CA VAL A 364 10.31 -53.72 -8.38
C VAL A 364 10.37 -54.44 -9.72
N MET A 365 9.36 -55.28 -10.04
CA MET A 365 9.22 -55.93 -11.34
C MET A 365 8.46 -55.05 -12.37
N GLY A 366 8.03 -53.85 -11.98
CA GLY A 366 7.25 -52.95 -12.83
C GLY A 366 5.78 -53.33 -12.97
N GLN A 367 5.25 -54.19 -12.09
CA GLN A 367 3.82 -54.54 -12.08
C GLN A 367 3.06 -53.55 -11.20
N ILE A 368 1.91 -53.10 -11.67
CA ILE A 368 0.99 -52.27 -10.88
C ILE A 368 0.41 -53.14 -9.75
N VAL A 369 0.63 -52.72 -8.51
CA VAL A 369 0.12 -53.38 -7.30
C VAL A 369 -1.04 -52.61 -6.66
N SER A 370 -1.21 -51.32 -6.98
CA SER A 370 -2.32 -50.50 -6.53
C SER A 370 -2.50 -49.30 -7.47
N THR A 371 -3.74 -48.84 -7.61
CA THR A 371 -4.11 -47.61 -8.32
C THR A 371 -4.79 -46.71 -7.31
N LEU A 372 -4.19 -45.56 -7.00
CA LEU A 372 -4.71 -44.62 -6.01
C LEU A 372 -5.74 -43.68 -6.65
N VAL A 373 -5.53 -43.32 -7.91
CA VAL A 373 -6.39 -42.46 -8.71
C VAL A 373 -6.33 -42.92 -10.16
N ASP A 374 -7.48 -42.90 -10.84
CA ASP A 374 -7.58 -43.11 -12.29
C ASP A 374 -8.83 -42.39 -12.82
N GLY A 375 -8.72 -41.10 -13.10
CA GLY A 375 -9.87 -40.27 -13.44
C GLY A 375 -9.56 -38.79 -13.60
N ASN A 376 -10.58 -38.00 -13.90
CA ASN A 376 -10.45 -36.54 -13.98
C ASN A 376 -10.31 -35.93 -12.57
N MET A 377 -9.36 -35.00 -12.41
CA MET A 377 -9.16 -34.20 -11.21
C MET A 377 -9.10 -32.71 -11.61
N GLU A 378 -9.61 -31.85 -10.74
CA GLU A 378 -9.48 -30.39 -10.89
C GLU A 378 -8.08 -29.92 -10.51
N ALA A 379 -7.62 -28.81 -11.09
CA ALA A 379 -6.40 -28.11 -10.66
C ALA A 379 -6.47 -27.80 -9.16
N GLY A 380 -5.32 -27.88 -8.48
CA GLY A 380 -5.24 -27.70 -7.03
C GLY A 380 -4.27 -28.67 -6.35
N TYR A 381 -4.30 -28.64 -5.02
CA TYR A 381 -3.51 -29.55 -4.17
C TYR A 381 -4.35 -30.74 -3.71
N HIS A 382 -3.82 -31.94 -3.89
CA HIS A 382 -4.53 -33.19 -3.56
C HIS A 382 -3.68 -34.08 -2.67
N THR A 383 -4.24 -34.58 -1.57
CA THR A 383 -3.56 -35.56 -0.71
C THR A 383 -3.83 -36.98 -1.20
N LEU A 384 -2.80 -37.67 -1.67
CA LEU A 384 -2.85 -39.08 -2.04
C LEU A 384 -2.39 -39.92 -0.85
N THR A 385 -3.16 -40.94 -0.47
CA THR A 385 -2.81 -41.85 0.63
C THR A 385 -2.76 -43.29 0.13
N TRP A 386 -1.65 -43.98 0.41
CA TRP A 386 -1.51 -45.39 0.11
C TRP A 386 -1.48 -46.21 1.39
N ASN A 387 -2.47 -47.09 1.56
CA ASN A 387 -2.44 -48.15 2.56
C ASN A 387 -1.93 -49.45 1.90
N ALA A 388 -0.76 -49.91 2.36
CA ALA A 388 -0.06 -51.10 1.86
C ALA A 388 -0.19 -52.32 2.79
N ASP A 389 -1.26 -52.38 3.60
CA ASP A 389 -1.52 -53.47 4.57
C ASP A 389 -1.38 -54.88 3.97
N ASN A 390 -1.82 -55.06 2.73
CA ASN A 390 -1.79 -56.35 2.04
C ASN A 390 -0.52 -56.58 1.22
N MET A 391 0.48 -55.71 1.32
CA MET A 391 1.71 -55.78 0.55
C MET A 391 2.88 -56.28 1.41
N PRO A 392 3.85 -57.02 0.84
CA PRO A 392 5.06 -57.41 1.55
C PRO A 392 6.00 -56.22 1.77
N SER A 393 6.78 -56.24 2.86
CA SER A 393 7.85 -55.25 3.09
C SER A 393 8.80 -55.20 1.89
N GLY A 394 9.19 -54.00 1.48
CA GLY A 394 10.00 -53.83 0.27
C GLY A 394 9.94 -52.43 -0.33
N MET A 395 10.57 -52.31 -1.49
CA MET A 395 10.61 -51.09 -2.27
C MET A 395 9.47 -51.07 -3.29
N TYR A 396 8.81 -49.93 -3.40
CA TYR A 396 7.77 -49.64 -4.37
C TYR A 396 8.08 -48.32 -5.08
N LEU A 397 7.44 -48.12 -6.23
CA LEU A 397 7.50 -46.87 -6.97
C LEU A 397 6.07 -46.36 -7.15
N VAL A 398 5.79 -45.14 -6.73
CA VAL A 398 4.55 -44.46 -7.10
C VAL A 398 4.84 -43.58 -8.30
N ARG A 399 4.00 -43.68 -9.34
CA ARG A 399 4.08 -42.86 -10.54
C ARG A 399 2.75 -42.14 -10.73
N VAL A 400 2.83 -40.82 -10.86
CA VAL A 400 1.72 -39.95 -11.20
C VAL A 400 1.90 -39.48 -12.64
N GLN A 401 0.81 -39.48 -13.39
CA GLN A 401 0.77 -38.95 -14.74
C GLN A 401 -0.46 -38.06 -14.92
N SER A 402 -0.25 -36.85 -15.44
CA SER A 402 -1.29 -35.93 -15.92
C SER A 402 -0.83 -35.33 -17.25
N GLY A 403 -1.55 -35.63 -18.34
CA GLY A 403 -1.13 -35.22 -19.69
C GLY A 403 0.31 -35.67 -20.02
N SER A 404 1.19 -34.71 -20.30
CA SER A 404 2.63 -34.93 -20.53
C SER A 404 3.48 -34.97 -19.26
N ASN A 405 2.95 -34.52 -18.12
CA ASN A 405 3.68 -34.46 -16.86
C ASN A 405 3.70 -35.83 -16.20
N ILE A 406 4.89 -36.28 -15.80
CA ILE A 406 5.10 -37.57 -15.14
C ILE A 406 6.06 -37.37 -13.98
N GLU A 407 5.62 -37.72 -12.78
CA GLU A 407 6.48 -37.77 -11.59
C GLU A 407 6.56 -39.19 -11.05
N THR A 408 7.71 -39.59 -10.53
CA THR A 408 7.92 -40.93 -9.96
C THR A 408 8.76 -40.87 -8.71
N GLN A 409 8.28 -41.52 -7.65
CA GLN A 409 8.95 -41.53 -6.35
C GLN A 409 9.07 -42.94 -5.79
N LYS A 410 10.19 -43.18 -5.09
CA LYS A 410 10.45 -44.42 -4.36
C LYS A 410 9.82 -44.41 -2.97
N LEU A 411 9.12 -45.49 -2.64
CA LEU A 411 8.51 -45.76 -1.34
C LEU A 411 9.15 -46.99 -0.69
N MET A 412 9.36 -46.97 0.62
CA MET A 412 9.91 -48.08 1.40
C MET A 412 8.89 -48.53 2.46
N LEU A 413 8.29 -49.71 2.26
CA LEU A 413 7.39 -50.33 3.24
C LEU A 413 8.20 -51.20 4.22
N LEU A 414 8.05 -50.96 5.52
CA LEU A 414 8.66 -51.76 6.59
C LEU A 414 7.58 -52.25 7.55
N LYS A 415 7.25 -53.55 7.50
CA LYS A 415 6.41 -54.19 8.52
C LYS A 415 7.16 -54.56 9.78
#